data_AF-A0A856MB95-F1
#
_entry.id   AF-A0A856MB95-F1
#
_cell.length_a   1.000
_cell.length_b   1.000
_cell.length_c   1.000
_cell.angle_alpha   90.00
_cell.angle_beta   90.00
_cell.angle_gamma   90.00
#
_symmetry.space_group_name_H-M   'P 1'
#
loop_
_entity.id
_entity.type
_entity.pdbx_description
1 polymer ?
#
loop_
_entity_poly.entity_id
_entity_poly.type
_entity_poly.pdbx_seq_one_letter_code
_entity_poly.pdbx_strand_id
1 'polypeptide(L)'
;MATPNTITSEPSVSPTQAATSALSYGDFFLTNLSQSFSTVNSNNQADTSAHADGGTATVYNNAVVETDDTVVSTFATSSASGENRDYFGFAETNATIVGNFLINAGNTFSFNFTSALDLETLINASQNIENVSVIREVSFFLYDTSDIPKQTLPDYLANLLSNPDSIGKKPLVFFSLSASLNTSGNDNFLTSKKNENVTITSELKDSNFAGSQKFASTFVRGSVKRSFKNQANITLIVFRKGQARVAAPEPSPTLTLSSTKPKLLSVPTQARRQNATSNRSSDRKTMKVSVGK
;
A
#
# COMPACT_ATOMS: atom_id res chain seq x y z
N MET A 1 -3.71 70.16 -23.13
CA MET A 1 -2.67 69.33 -22.50
C MET A 1 -3.37 68.33 -21.59
N ALA A 2 -3.45 67.07 -22.01
CA ALA A 2 -4.07 65.98 -21.25
C ALA A 2 -2.98 65.01 -20.79
N THR A 3 -2.98 64.69 -19.50
CA THR A 3 -2.10 63.73 -18.83
C THR A 3 -2.34 62.31 -19.32
N PRO A 4 -1.30 61.49 -19.57
CA PRO A 4 -1.48 60.09 -19.91
C PRO A 4 -1.73 59.26 -18.64
N ASN A 5 -2.78 58.43 -18.66
CA ASN A 5 -3.00 57.38 -17.67
C ASN A 5 -2.03 56.22 -17.98
N THR A 6 -1.06 56.00 -17.09
CA THR A 6 -0.21 54.82 -17.11
C THR A 6 -1.03 53.65 -16.58
N ILE A 7 -1.53 52.79 -17.47
CA ILE A 7 -2.05 51.47 -17.08
C ILE A 7 -0.82 50.61 -16.81
N THR A 8 -0.46 50.45 -15.54
CA THR A 8 0.47 49.41 -15.11
C THR A 8 -0.22 48.07 -15.28
N SER A 9 0.17 47.34 -16.32
CA SER A 9 -0.10 45.91 -16.42
C SER A 9 0.54 45.22 -15.23
N GLU A 10 -0.27 44.72 -14.29
CA GLU A 10 0.22 43.81 -13.26
C GLU A 10 0.86 42.60 -13.96
N PRO A 11 2.03 42.12 -13.50
CA PRO A 11 2.59 40.89 -14.02
C PRO A 11 1.59 39.78 -13.71
N SER A 12 1.01 39.20 -14.76
CA SER A 12 0.29 37.93 -14.70
C SER A 12 1.21 36.90 -14.06
N VAL A 13 1.04 36.66 -12.77
CA VAL A 13 1.68 35.53 -12.10
C VAL A 13 1.07 34.28 -12.74
N SER A 14 1.81 33.66 -13.66
CA SER A 14 1.48 32.32 -14.15
C SER A 14 1.19 31.45 -12.92
N PRO A 15 0.09 30.68 -12.89
CA PRO A 15 -0.17 29.79 -11.77
C PRO A 15 1.07 28.92 -11.60
N THR A 16 1.75 29.05 -10.46
CA THR A 16 2.87 28.20 -10.09
C THR A 16 2.35 26.77 -10.19
N GLN A 17 2.84 25.99 -11.15
CA GLN A 17 2.45 24.59 -11.36
C GLN A 17 2.95 23.77 -10.17
N ALA A 18 2.20 23.78 -9.08
CA ALA A 18 2.41 22.88 -7.97
C ALA A 18 2.07 21.47 -8.49
N ALA A 19 3.09 20.62 -8.56
CA ALA A 19 2.95 19.24 -9.00
C ALA A 19 3.37 18.33 -7.85
N THR A 20 2.48 17.44 -7.44
CA THR A 20 2.76 16.42 -6.42
C THR A 20 2.66 15.04 -7.00
N SER A 21 3.51 14.15 -6.47
CA SER A 21 3.39 12.73 -6.74
C SER A 21 3.64 11.90 -5.50
N ALA A 22 2.92 10.80 -5.42
CA ALA A 22 3.01 9.77 -4.41
C ALA A 22 3.11 8.43 -5.12
N LEU A 23 4.13 7.65 -4.80
CA LEU A 23 4.32 6.28 -5.26
C LEU A 23 4.51 5.36 -4.06
N SER A 24 3.79 4.25 -4.08
CA SER A 24 3.92 3.17 -3.12
C SER A 24 3.98 1.87 -3.90
N TYR A 25 5.16 1.26 -3.99
CA TYR A 25 5.38 -0.07 -4.53
C TYR A 25 5.73 -1.06 -3.41
N GLY A 26 5.26 -2.29 -3.55
CA GLY A 26 5.73 -3.37 -2.71
C GLY A 26 5.42 -4.74 -3.27
N ASP A 27 6.33 -5.68 -3.04
CA ASP A 27 6.20 -7.06 -3.42
C ASP A 27 6.59 -8.04 -2.30
N PHE A 28 6.10 -9.25 -2.47
CA PHE A 28 6.42 -10.38 -1.62
C PHE A 28 6.39 -11.66 -2.43
N PHE A 29 7.45 -12.46 -2.31
CA PHE A 29 7.59 -13.73 -2.98
C PHE A 29 8.03 -14.80 -1.99
N LEU A 30 7.30 -15.90 -1.94
CA LEU A 30 7.67 -17.14 -1.28
C LEU A 30 8.02 -18.18 -2.33
N THR A 31 9.11 -18.91 -2.09
CA THR A 31 9.57 -20.00 -2.95
C THR A 31 10.06 -21.16 -2.09
N ASN A 32 10.15 -22.35 -2.68
CA ASN A 32 10.67 -23.55 -2.01
C ASN A 32 9.90 -23.88 -0.71
N LEU A 33 8.58 -23.72 -0.71
CA LEU A 33 7.74 -24.23 0.37
C LEU A 33 7.95 -25.74 0.51
N SER A 34 8.29 -26.21 1.71
CA SER A 34 8.57 -27.64 1.95
C SER A 34 7.33 -28.53 1.98
N GLN A 35 6.14 -27.95 1.89
CA GLN A 35 4.85 -28.63 1.87
C GLN A 35 3.95 -27.93 0.85
N SER A 36 3.10 -28.70 0.18
CA SER A 36 2.15 -28.16 -0.79
C SER A 36 1.12 -27.24 -0.12
N PHE A 37 0.86 -26.13 -0.80
CA PHE A 37 -0.05 -25.08 -0.38
C PHE A 37 -1.50 -25.46 -0.70
N SER A 38 -2.35 -25.62 0.32
CA SER A 38 -3.80 -25.57 0.10
C SER A 38 -4.27 -24.13 0.31
N THR A 39 -4.57 -23.42 -0.79
CA THR A 39 -5.08 -22.05 -0.70
C THR A 39 -6.45 -22.07 -0.05
N VAL A 40 -6.56 -21.52 1.15
CA VAL A 40 -7.83 -21.42 1.87
C VAL A 40 -8.54 -20.12 1.50
N ASN A 41 -7.79 -19.03 1.27
CA ASN A 41 -8.36 -17.77 0.82
C ASN A 41 -7.30 -16.91 0.13
N SER A 42 -7.71 -16.21 -0.92
CA SER A 42 -6.97 -15.08 -1.46
C SER A 42 -7.94 -13.90 -1.70
N ASN A 43 -7.56 -12.73 -1.20
CA ASN A 43 -8.22 -11.46 -1.48
C ASN A 43 -7.22 -10.53 -2.14
N ASN A 44 -7.67 -9.81 -3.15
CA ASN A 44 -6.92 -8.74 -3.79
C ASN A 44 -7.88 -7.58 -4.04
N GLN A 45 -7.44 -6.37 -3.70
CA GLN A 45 -8.23 -5.15 -3.76
C GLN A 45 -7.36 -3.99 -4.21
N ALA A 46 -7.94 -3.14 -5.04
CA ALA A 46 -7.31 -1.95 -5.59
C ALA A 46 -8.35 -0.84 -5.74
N ASP A 47 -8.32 0.19 -4.90
CA ASP A 47 -9.35 1.23 -4.81
C ASP A 47 -8.82 2.63 -5.08
N THR A 48 -9.58 3.41 -5.83
CA THR A 48 -9.17 4.74 -6.29
C THR A 48 -10.27 5.75 -6.05
N SER A 49 -9.88 6.93 -5.57
CA SER A 49 -10.75 8.11 -5.42
C SER A 49 -9.98 9.34 -5.87
N ALA A 50 -10.61 10.18 -6.70
CA ALA A 50 -10.03 11.43 -7.14
C ALA A 50 -11.08 12.54 -7.26
N HIS A 51 -10.62 13.77 -7.00
CA HIS A 51 -11.39 15.00 -7.17
C HIS A 51 -10.44 16.11 -7.63
N ALA A 52 -10.95 17.03 -8.43
CA ALA A 52 -10.25 18.26 -8.79
C ALA A 52 -11.25 19.41 -8.97
N ASP A 53 -10.83 20.64 -8.67
CA ASP A 53 -11.49 21.90 -9.02
C ASP A 53 -10.43 22.91 -9.49
N GLY A 54 -10.46 23.30 -10.76
CA GLY A 54 -9.40 24.14 -11.33
C GLY A 54 -8.01 23.48 -11.43
N GLY A 55 -7.90 22.16 -11.25
CA GLY A 55 -6.67 21.38 -11.41
C GLY A 55 -6.88 19.98 -12.00
N THR A 56 -5.91 19.09 -11.77
CA THR A 56 -5.95 17.69 -12.21
C THR A 56 -5.49 16.75 -11.11
N ALA A 57 -6.22 15.65 -10.94
CA ALA A 57 -5.84 14.52 -10.10
C ALA A 57 -5.78 13.24 -10.95
N THR A 58 -4.66 12.52 -10.90
CA THR A 58 -4.49 11.21 -11.52
C THR A 58 -4.17 10.18 -10.46
N VAL A 59 -4.88 9.06 -10.46
CA VAL A 59 -4.65 7.95 -9.54
C VAL A 59 -4.57 6.64 -10.31
N TYR A 60 -3.63 5.79 -9.91
CA TYR A 60 -3.42 4.49 -10.51
C TYR A 60 -3.12 3.45 -9.44
N ASN A 61 -3.79 2.31 -9.56
CA ASN A 61 -3.55 1.14 -8.75
C ASN A 61 -3.44 -0.10 -9.62
N ASN A 62 -2.49 -0.96 -9.28
CA ASN A 62 -2.36 -2.28 -9.86
C ASN A 62 -1.94 -3.24 -8.76
N ALA A 63 -2.74 -4.28 -8.56
CA ALA A 63 -2.51 -5.27 -7.53
C ALA A 63 -2.62 -6.66 -8.12
N VAL A 64 -1.69 -7.54 -7.77
CA VAL A 64 -1.66 -8.93 -8.25
C VAL A 64 -1.36 -9.88 -7.11
N VAL A 65 -2.01 -11.04 -7.17
CA VAL A 65 -1.76 -12.22 -6.35
C VAL A 65 -1.64 -13.42 -7.27
N GLU A 66 -0.58 -14.19 -7.09
CA GLU A 66 -0.31 -15.43 -7.80
C GLU A 66 0.10 -16.52 -6.80
N THR A 67 -0.51 -17.69 -6.89
CA THR A 67 -0.27 -18.83 -5.99
C THR A 67 -0.12 -20.10 -6.79
N ASP A 68 0.83 -20.94 -6.40
CA ASP A 68 1.05 -22.29 -6.91
C ASP A 68 1.35 -23.23 -5.73
N ASP A 69 1.54 -24.52 -6.00
CA ASP A 69 1.72 -25.54 -4.96
C ASP A 69 2.86 -25.21 -3.99
N THR A 70 3.93 -24.58 -4.47
CA THR A 70 5.12 -24.28 -3.65
C THR A 70 5.57 -22.81 -3.72
N VAL A 71 4.75 -21.96 -4.33
CA VAL A 71 5.09 -20.55 -4.61
C VAL A 71 3.91 -19.65 -4.24
N VAL A 72 4.21 -18.52 -3.63
CA VAL A 72 3.24 -17.45 -3.37
C VAL A 72 3.86 -16.13 -3.80
N SER A 73 3.14 -15.34 -4.56
CA SER A 73 3.56 -14.02 -5.01
C SER A 73 2.45 -13.01 -4.82
N THR A 74 2.82 -11.82 -4.35
CA THR A 74 1.96 -10.65 -4.45
C THR A 74 2.78 -9.42 -4.72
N PHE A 75 2.26 -8.55 -5.58
CA PHE A 75 2.85 -7.23 -5.82
C PHE A 75 1.76 -6.20 -6.00
N ALA A 76 2.06 -4.95 -5.65
CA ALA A 76 1.21 -3.84 -6.02
C ALA A 76 1.95 -2.53 -6.17
N THR A 77 1.33 -1.69 -7.00
CA THR A 77 1.65 -0.28 -7.14
C THR A 77 0.41 0.53 -6.81
N SER A 78 0.59 1.54 -5.98
CA SER A 78 -0.38 2.60 -5.71
C SER A 78 0.27 3.92 -6.00
N SER A 79 -0.36 4.75 -6.82
CA SER A 79 0.18 6.05 -7.20
C SER A 79 -0.90 7.09 -7.31
N ALA A 80 -0.56 8.30 -6.92
CA ALA A 80 -1.42 9.47 -7.04
C ALA A 80 -0.56 10.67 -7.44
N SER A 81 -1.04 11.48 -8.37
CA SER A 81 -0.43 12.75 -8.75
C SER A 81 -1.48 13.84 -8.87
N GLY A 82 -1.05 15.06 -8.58
CA GLY A 82 -1.90 16.24 -8.57
C GLY A 82 -1.19 17.44 -9.15
N GLU A 83 -1.92 18.26 -9.90
CA GLU A 83 -1.39 19.46 -10.54
C GLU A 83 -2.36 20.63 -10.43
N ASN A 84 -1.80 21.84 -10.29
CA ASN A 84 -2.50 23.13 -10.23
C ASN A 84 -3.26 23.37 -8.92
N ARG A 85 -4.56 23.70 -8.99
CA ARG A 85 -5.40 24.08 -7.83
C ARG A 85 -6.32 22.94 -7.42
N ASP A 86 -6.66 22.94 -6.13
CA ASP A 86 -7.70 22.12 -5.49
C ASP A 86 -7.85 20.70 -6.07
N TYR A 87 -6.88 19.83 -5.77
CA TYR A 87 -6.93 18.43 -6.19
C TYR A 87 -6.85 17.49 -4.97
N PHE A 88 -7.41 16.30 -5.16
CA PHE A 88 -7.27 15.16 -4.25
C PHE A 88 -7.12 13.89 -5.07
N GLY A 89 -6.13 13.07 -4.73
CA GLY A 89 -5.93 11.75 -5.29
C GLY A 89 -5.62 10.74 -4.17
N PHE A 90 -6.33 9.61 -4.18
CA PHE A 90 -6.11 8.51 -3.27
C PHE A 90 -6.15 7.18 -4.02
N ALA A 91 -5.11 6.38 -3.81
CA ALA A 91 -4.94 5.06 -4.38
C ALA A 91 -4.57 4.08 -3.25
N GLU A 92 -5.40 3.09 -2.98
CA GLU A 92 -5.16 2.05 -1.97
C GLU A 92 -5.14 0.64 -2.58
N THR A 93 -4.30 -0.23 -2.05
CA THR A 93 -4.30 -1.66 -2.38
C THR A 93 -4.15 -2.51 -1.13
N ASN A 94 -4.84 -3.65 -1.13
CA ASN A 94 -4.79 -4.65 -0.05
C ASN A 94 -4.78 -6.05 -0.66
N ALA A 95 -3.96 -6.95 -0.13
CA ALA A 95 -4.00 -8.37 -0.42
C ALA A 95 -3.78 -9.20 0.83
N THR A 96 -4.44 -10.35 0.86
CA THR A 96 -4.29 -11.36 1.90
C THR A 96 -4.31 -12.73 1.25
N ILE A 97 -3.35 -13.56 1.60
CA ILE A 97 -3.23 -14.93 1.12
C ILE A 97 -3.12 -15.83 2.35
N VAL A 98 -3.98 -16.84 2.44
CA VAL A 98 -4.04 -17.77 3.56
C VAL A 98 -3.83 -19.19 3.08
N GLY A 99 -2.79 -19.84 3.60
CA GLY A 99 -2.50 -21.25 3.35
C GLY A 99 -2.53 -22.07 4.62
N ASN A 100 -3.00 -23.31 4.51
CA ASN A 100 -2.96 -24.27 5.59
C ASN A 100 -2.09 -25.48 5.22
N PHE A 101 -1.31 -25.94 6.19
CA PHE A 101 -0.40 -27.06 6.04
C PHE A 101 -0.53 -28.03 7.20
N LEU A 102 -0.54 -29.31 6.88
CA LEU A 102 -0.39 -30.37 7.85
C LEU A 102 1.08 -30.80 7.89
N ILE A 103 1.73 -30.64 9.04
CA ILE A 103 3.11 -31.04 9.27
C ILE A 103 3.13 -32.30 10.12
N ASN A 104 3.72 -33.38 9.61
CA ASN A 104 3.90 -34.61 10.39
C ASN A 104 4.92 -34.41 11.52
N ALA A 105 4.77 -35.20 12.58
CA ALA A 105 5.72 -35.21 13.69
C ALA A 105 7.14 -35.51 13.19
N GLY A 106 8.13 -34.76 13.68
CA GLY A 106 9.53 -34.87 13.29
C GLY A 106 9.91 -34.11 12.01
N ASN A 107 8.94 -33.59 11.25
CA ASN A 107 9.21 -32.87 10.01
C ASN A 107 9.50 -31.38 10.23
N THR A 108 10.11 -30.77 9.20
CA THR A 108 10.43 -29.34 9.16
C THR A 108 9.58 -28.62 8.12
N PHE A 109 8.96 -27.52 8.55
CA PHE A 109 8.38 -26.53 7.64
C PHE A 109 9.43 -25.49 7.28
N SER A 110 9.57 -25.18 6.00
CA SER A 110 10.52 -24.17 5.52
C SER A 110 10.09 -23.53 4.21
N PHE A 111 10.59 -22.32 3.97
CA PHE A 111 10.49 -21.62 2.70
C PHE A 111 11.56 -20.54 2.60
N ASN A 112 11.84 -20.10 1.39
CA ASN A 112 12.59 -18.89 1.10
C ASN A 112 11.64 -17.73 0.82
N PHE A 113 12.06 -16.51 1.11
CA PHE A 113 11.29 -15.33 0.74
C PHE A 113 12.16 -14.20 0.21
N THR A 114 11.55 -13.39 -0.66
CA THR A 114 12.07 -12.10 -1.12
C THR A 114 10.98 -11.06 -0.96
N SER A 115 11.35 -9.84 -0.59
CA SER A 115 10.40 -8.72 -0.50
C SER A 115 11.12 -7.42 -0.81
N ALA A 116 10.46 -6.57 -1.58
CA ALA A 116 10.90 -5.21 -1.84
C ALA A 116 9.81 -4.21 -1.48
N LEU A 117 10.22 -3.05 -0.99
CA LEU A 117 9.39 -1.85 -0.89
C LEU A 117 10.11 -0.73 -1.63
N ASP A 118 9.37 0.08 -2.36
CA ASP A 118 9.88 1.32 -2.94
C ASP A 118 8.80 2.40 -2.87
N LEU A 119 9.07 3.44 -2.08
CA LEU A 119 8.14 4.53 -1.82
C LEU A 119 8.80 5.83 -2.20
N GLU A 120 8.04 6.71 -2.83
CA GLU A 120 8.50 8.03 -3.24
C GLU A 120 7.40 9.07 -3.04
N THR A 121 7.80 10.27 -2.62
CA THR A 121 6.98 11.47 -2.64
C THR A 121 7.75 12.60 -3.28
N LEU A 122 7.08 13.43 -4.07
CA LEU A 122 7.62 14.66 -4.62
C LEU A 122 6.62 15.80 -4.44
N ILE A 123 7.12 16.96 -4.01
CA ILE A 123 6.44 18.24 -4.04
C ILE A 123 7.26 19.19 -4.92
N ASN A 124 6.71 19.64 -6.04
CA ASN A 124 7.33 20.63 -6.90
C ASN A 124 6.64 22.00 -6.75
N ALA A 125 6.43 22.43 -5.51
CA ALA A 125 5.77 23.67 -5.18
C ALA A 125 6.65 24.54 -4.27
N SER A 126 6.75 25.83 -4.58
CA SER A 126 7.47 26.80 -3.75
C SER A 126 6.80 27.07 -2.40
N GLN A 127 5.57 26.59 -2.21
CA GLN A 127 4.79 26.71 -0.97
C GLN A 127 4.51 25.30 -0.45
N ASN A 128 5.27 24.86 0.56
CA ASN A 128 5.23 23.52 1.19
C ASN A 128 3.92 23.20 1.94
N ILE A 129 2.76 23.52 1.36
CA ILE A 129 1.44 23.40 2.02
C ILE A 129 0.69 22.14 1.51
N GLU A 130 1.25 21.43 0.52
CA GLU A 130 0.66 20.21 -0.04
C GLU A 130 0.87 19.01 0.87
N ASN A 131 -0.18 18.18 1.00
CA ASN A 131 -0.14 16.98 1.81
C ASN A 131 0.01 15.75 0.92
N VAL A 132 1.21 15.17 0.96
CA VAL A 132 1.55 13.94 0.25
C VAL A 132 1.88 12.88 1.29
N SER A 133 1.26 11.71 1.16
CA SER A 133 1.60 10.57 1.99
C SER A 133 1.55 9.25 1.23
N VAL A 134 2.49 8.37 1.57
CA VAL A 134 2.58 7.02 1.05
C VAL A 134 2.87 6.07 2.19
N ILE A 135 2.19 4.93 2.20
CA ILE A 135 2.44 3.86 3.16
C ILE A 135 2.48 2.55 2.38
N ARG A 136 3.36 1.64 2.80
CA ARG A 136 3.36 0.25 2.35
C ARG A 136 3.75 -0.65 3.50
N GLU A 137 3.04 -1.74 3.64
CA GLU A 137 3.36 -2.86 4.51
C GLU A 137 3.29 -4.15 3.71
N VAL A 138 4.28 -5.01 3.92
CA VAL A 138 4.31 -6.38 3.46
C VAL A 138 4.72 -7.25 4.63
N SER A 139 3.96 -8.30 4.91
CA SER A 139 4.23 -9.16 6.05
C SER A 139 3.80 -10.60 5.83
N PHE A 140 4.38 -11.50 6.62
CA PHE A 140 3.85 -12.84 6.78
C PHE A 140 3.85 -13.25 8.24
N PHE A 141 2.90 -14.13 8.56
CA PHE A 141 2.70 -14.69 9.89
C PHE A 141 2.40 -16.17 9.77
N LEU A 142 3.04 -16.98 10.61
CA LEU A 142 2.79 -18.40 10.73
C LEU A 142 2.16 -18.68 12.08
N TYR A 143 0.96 -19.24 12.11
CA TYR A 143 0.24 -19.58 13.33
C TYR A 143 0.15 -21.09 13.50
N ASP A 144 0.24 -21.54 14.76
CA ASP A 144 -0.25 -22.87 15.11
C ASP A 144 -1.77 -22.84 15.13
N THR A 145 -2.40 -23.74 14.41
CA THR A 145 -3.86 -23.90 14.31
C THR A 145 -4.28 -25.34 14.60
N SER A 146 -3.41 -26.13 15.23
CA SER A 146 -3.65 -27.54 15.55
C SER A 146 -4.83 -27.76 16.51
N ASP A 147 -5.03 -26.80 17.41
CA ASP A 147 -6.11 -26.72 18.40
C ASP A 147 -7.43 -26.17 17.83
N ILE A 148 -7.43 -25.69 16.58
CA ILE A 148 -8.61 -25.11 15.94
C ILE A 148 -9.30 -26.20 15.09
N PRO A 149 -10.54 -26.60 15.41
CA PRO A 149 -11.29 -27.55 14.60
C PRO A 149 -11.47 -27.06 13.16
N LYS A 150 -11.42 -27.98 12.18
CA LYS A 150 -11.57 -27.64 10.76
C LYS A 150 -12.85 -26.86 10.44
N GLN A 151 -13.93 -27.12 11.18
CA GLN A 151 -15.23 -26.48 10.99
C GLN A 151 -15.25 -25.01 11.41
N THR A 152 -14.48 -24.65 12.45
CA THR A 152 -14.42 -23.27 12.99
C THR A 152 -13.18 -22.51 12.52
N LEU A 153 -12.26 -23.19 11.82
CA LEU A 153 -11.07 -22.58 11.24
C LEU A 153 -11.39 -21.38 10.32
N PRO A 154 -12.38 -21.43 9.41
CA PRO A 154 -12.73 -20.25 8.60
C PRO A 154 -13.13 -19.02 9.44
N ASP A 155 -13.94 -19.20 10.48
CA ASP A 155 -14.39 -18.11 11.36
C ASP A 155 -13.23 -17.57 12.21
N TYR A 156 -12.38 -18.47 12.71
CA TYR A 156 -11.15 -18.11 13.40
C TYR A 156 -10.24 -17.25 12.52
N LEU A 157 -10.03 -17.66 11.26
CA LEU A 157 -9.23 -16.92 10.30
C LEU A 157 -9.86 -15.56 9.93
N ALA A 158 -11.18 -15.50 9.76
CA ALA A 158 -11.89 -14.26 9.51
C ALA A 158 -11.71 -13.25 10.65
N ASN A 159 -11.81 -13.71 11.90
CA ASN A 159 -11.56 -12.89 13.08
C ASN A 159 -10.09 -12.48 13.17
N LEU A 160 -9.15 -13.38 12.86
CA LEU A 160 -7.71 -13.11 12.93
C LEU A 160 -7.29 -12.02 11.95
N LEU A 161 -7.88 -12.04 10.76
CA LEU A 161 -7.61 -11.06 9.71
C LEU A 161 -8.30 -9.71 9.96
N SER A 162 -9.44 -9.71 10.65
CA SER A 162 -10.22 -8.49 10.92
C SER A 162 -9.75 -7.77 12.18
N ASN A 163 -9.41 -8.51 13.23
CA ASN A 163 -8.97 -7.99 14.52
C ASN A 163 -7.96 -8.94 15.18
N PRO A 164 -6.69 -8.94 14.74
CA PRO A 164 -5.69 -9.89 15.22
C PRO A 164 -5.45 -9.82 16.74
N ASP A 165 -5.59 -8.64 17.34
CA ASP A 165 -5.37 -8.41 18.77
C ASP A 165 -6.42 -9.10 19.65
N SER A 166 -7.63 -9.31 19.13
CA SER A 166 -8.73 -9.96 19.87
C SER A 166 -8.54 -11.46 20.10
N ILE A 167 -7.65 -12.11 19.33
CA ILE A 167 -7.52 -13.56 19.33
C ILE A 167 -6.51 -14.08 20.36
N GLY A 168 -5.66 -13.21 20.91
CA GLY A 168 -4.68 -13.58 21.94
C GLY A 168 -3.62 -14.61 21.50
N LYS A 169 -3.64 -15.05 20.23
CA LYS A 169 -2.72 -16.05 19.69
C LYS A 169 -1.55 -15.37 19.00
N LYS A 170 -0.34 -15.70 19.44
CA LYS A 170 0.89 -15.15 18.87
C LYS A 170 1.38 -16.01 17.69
N PRO A 171 1.95 -15.39 16.64
CA PRO A 171 2.54 -16.14 15.55
C PRO A 171 3.79 -16.90 16.01
N LEU A 172 3.95 -18.13 15.53
CA LEU A 172 5.17 -18.95 15.67
C LEU A 172 6.35 -18.33 14.93
N VAL A 173 6.09 -17.74 13.77
CA VAL A 173 7.08 -17.08 12.89
C VAL A 173 6.44 -15.84 12.31
N PHE A 174 7.16 -14.72 12.28
CA PHE A 174 6.69 -13.52 11.59
C PHE A 174 7.84 -12.73 11.00
N PHE A 175 7.50 -12.00 9.94
CA PHE A 175 8.34 -11.00 9.31
C PHE A 175 7.44 -9.88 8.77
N SER A 176 7.91 -8.66 8.82
CA SER A 176 7.22 -7.51 8.24
C SER A 176 8.21 -6.46 7.76
N LEU A 177 7.96 -5.92 6.58
CA LEU A 177 8.52 -4.67 6.11
C LEU A 177 7.43 -3.62 6.10
N SER A 178 7.73 -2.44 6.62
CA SER A 178 6.83 -1.31 6.55
C SER A 178 7.59 -0.02 6.32
N ALA A 179 6.99 0.84 5.50
CA ALA A 179 7.50 2.18 5.24
C ALA A 179 6.34 3.17 5.17
N SER A 180 6.63 4.39 5.62
CA SER A 180 5.71 5.53 5.56
C SER A 180 6.51 6.77 5.20
N LEU A 181 6.02 7.53 4.24
CA LEU A 181 6.51 8.88 3.96
C LEU A 181 5.34 9.86 4.04
N ASN A 182 5.61 11.02 4.65
CA ASN A 182 4.67 12.12 4.78
C ASN A 182 5.44 13.44 4.64
N THR A 183 4.87 14.38 3.89
CA THR A 183 5.45 15.72 3.70
C THR A 183 5.14 16.68 4.85
N SER A 184 4.03 16.47 5.56
CA SER A 184 3.50 17.33 6.62
C SER A 184 3.96 17.00 8.04
N GLY A 185 4.90 16.05 8.22
CA GLY A 185 5.39 15.65 9.55
C GLY A 185 6.72 14.88 9.54
N ASN A 186 7.16 14.48 10.74
CA ASN A 186 8.41 13.76 10.98
C ASN A 186 8.24 12.22 11.01
N ASP A 187 7.02 11.72 10.80
CA ASP A 187 6.69 10.29 10.94
C ASP A 187 7.11 9.44 9.72
N ASN A 188 8.23 9.83 9.09
CA ASN A 188 8.84 9.09 8.00
C ASN A 188 9.64 7.93 8.59
N PHE A 189 9.37 6.71 8.13
CA PHE A 189 10.11 5.54 8.60
C PHE A 189 10.26 4.49 7.51
N LEU A 190 11.28 3.65 7.69
CA LEU A 190 11.47 2.39 7.01
C LEU A 190 11.87 1.37 8.06
N THR A 191 11.09 0.30 8.23
CA THR A 191 11.26 -0.66 9.31
C THR A 191 11.16 -2.09 8.80
N SER A 192 12.01 -2.94 9.36
CA SER A 192 12.01 -4.40 9.16
C SER A 192 11.91 -5.04 10.53
N LYS A 193 10.90 -5.89 10.75
CA LYS A 193 10.73 -6.66 11.98
C LYS A 193 10.64 -8.14 11.65
N LYS A 194 11.16 -8.95 12.54
CA LYS A 194 11.10 -10.41 12.44
C LYS A 194 11.21 -11.04 13.82
N ASN A 195 10.84 -12.31 13.94
CA ASN A 195 11.27 -13.10 15.09
C ASN A 195 12.58 -13.87 14.81
N GLU A 196 13.01 -14.64 15.81
CA GLU A 196 14.24 -15.44 15.79
C GLU A 196 14.23 -16.57 14.75
N ASN A 197 13.04 -17.05 14.33
CA ASN A 197 12.88 -18.16 13.39
C ASN A 197 13.00 -17.74 11.91
N VAL A 198 13.29 -16.46 11.67
CA VAL A 198 13.52 -15.88 10.34
C VAL A 198 15.01 -15.54 10.18
N THR A 199 15.63 -16.09 9.15
CA THR A 199 17.01 -15.76 8.76
C THR A 199 17.00 -14.79 7.59
N ILE A 200 17.66 -13.64 7.75
CA ILE A 200 17.87 -12.67 6.67
C ILE A 200 19.27 -12.92 6.10
N THR A 201 19.33 -13.18 4.80
CA THR A 201 20.58 -13.47 4.07
C THR A 201 21.14 -12.24 3.37
N SER A 202 20.26 -11.33 2.96
CA SER A 202 20.62 -10.06 2.33
C SER A 202 19.54 -9.03 2.65
N GLU A 203 19.97 -7.82 2.97
CA GLU A 203 19.10 -6.66 3.15
C GLU A 203 19.81 -5.44 2.56
N LEU A 204 19.14 -4.79 1.62
CA LEU A 204 19.55 -3.50 1.05
C LEU A 204 18.51 -2.48 1.48
N LYS A 205 18.98 -1.32 1.92
CA LYS A 205 18.14 -0.23 2.40
C LYS A 205 18.74 1.07 1.91
N ASP A 206 17.88 1.94 1.39
CA ASP A 206 18.21 3.32 1.09
C ASP A 206 17.00 4.20 1.41
N SER A 207 17.26 5.41 1.90
CA SER A 207 16.20 6.33 2.27
C SER A 207 16.70 7.76 2.33
N ASN A 208 15.87 8.67 1.85
CA ASN A 208 15.99 10.10 2.11
C ASN A 208 14.64 10.62 2.61
N PHE A 209 14.62 11.16 3.83
CA PHE A 209 13.40 11.71 4.45
C PHE A 209 13.37 13.25 4.45
N ALA A 210 14.39 13.90 3.89
CA ALA A 210 14.55 15.34 3.88
C ALA A 210 14.24 15.95 2.50
N GLY A 211 13.87 17.23 2.50
CA GLY A 211 13.59 17.98 1.28
C GLY A 211 12.20 17.71 0.70
N SER A 212 12.03 18.19 -0.52
CA SER A 212 10.77 18.11 -1.27
C SER A 212 10.56 16.77 -1.99
N GLN A 213 11.65 16.02 -2.20
CA GLN A 213 11.63 14.64 -2.66
C GLN A 213 12.06 13.73 -1.51
N LYS A 214 11.21 12.79 -1.14
CA LYS A 214 11.51 11.78 -0.12
C LYS A 214 11.35 10.40 -0.72
N PHE A 215 12.19 9.46 -0.30
CA PHE A 215 12.08 8.08 -0.72
C PHE A 215 12.47 7.11 0.41
N ALA A 216 11.91 5.91 0.34
CA ALA A 216 12.25 4.77 1.19
C ALA A 216 12.25 3.51 0.35
N SER A 217 13.39 2.86 0.26
CA SER A 217 13.59 1.70 -0.60
C SER A 217 14.25 0.59 0.22
N THR A 218 13.72 -0.62 0.15
CA THR A 218 14.36 -1.78 0.76
C THR A 218 14.14 -3.03 -0.07
N PHE A 219 15.11 -3.92 -0.01
CA PHE A 219 15.06 -5.24 -0.58
C PHE A 219 15.59 -6.25 0.45
N VAL A 220 14.84 -7.30 0.70
CA VAL A 220 15.17 -8.34 1.67
C VAL A 220 15.07 -9.71 1.05
N ARG A 221 16.09 -10.55 1.29
CA ARG A 221 16.05 -11.99 1.03
C ARG A 221 16.25 -12.74 2.33
N GLY A 222 15.40 -13.73 2.58
CA GLY A 222 15.50 -14.55 3.77
C GLY A 222 14.92 -15.94 3.60
N SER A 223 14.91 -16.67 4.70
CA SER A 223 14.34 -17.99 4.80
C SER A 223 13.75 -18.23 6.18
N VAL A 224 12.84 -19.20 6.24
CA VAL A 224 12.23 -19.72 7.47
C VAL A 224 12.51 -21.21 7.52
N LYS A 225 12.85 -21.69 8.72
CA LYS A 225 12.97 -23.12 9.00
C LYS A 225 12.49 -23.39 10.43
N ARG A 226 11.48 -24.25 10.57
CA ARG A 226 10.93 -24.62 11.89
C ARG A 226 10.59 -26.11 11.93
N SER A 227 11.11 -26.81 12.93
CA SER A 227 10.84 -28.23 13.16
C SER A 227 9.69 -28.42 14.16
N PHE A 228 8.87 -29.45 13.92
CA PHE A 228 7.72 -29.77 14.75
C PHE A 228 7.91 -31.14 15.39
N LYS A 229 7.90 -31.20 16.73
CA LYS A 229 8.05 -32.47 17.47
C LYS A 229 6.81 -33.35 17.34
N ASN A 230 5.64 -32.72 17.33
CA ASN A 230 4.34 -33.38 17.17
C ASN A 230 3.75 -32.98 15.82
N GLN A 231 2.75 -33.73 15.37
CA GLN A 231 1.95 -33.34 14.22
C GLN A 231 1.27 -31.99 14.50
N ALA A 232 1.28 -31.10 13.51
CA ALA A 232 0.74 -29.74 13.65
C ALA A 232 -0.02 -29.30 12.40
N ASN A 233 -1.15 -28.61 12.57
CA ASN A 233 -1.77 -27.82 11.52
C ASN A 233 -1.31 -26.38 11.64
N ILE A 234 -0.62 -25.87 10.63
CA ILE A 234 -0.13 -24.49 10.63
C ILE A 234 -0.80 -23.66 9.55
N THR A 235 -1.11 -22.41 9.88
CA THR A 235 -1.64 -21.44 8.92
C THR A 235 -0.57 -20.41 8.61
N LEU A 236 -0.25 -20.22 7.33
CA LEU A 236 0.53 -19.10 6.83
C LEU A 236 -0.40 -18.01 6.30
N ILE A 237 -0.21 -16.79 6.78
CA ILE A 237 -0.90 -15.60 6.32
C ILE A 237 0.15 -14.68 5.71
N VAL A 238 -0.02 -14.35 4.43
CA VAL A 238 0.76 -13.31 3.74
C VAL A 238 -0.14 -12.11 3.52
N PHE A 239 0.41 -10.93 3.77
CA PHE A 239 -0.32 -9.69 3.77
C PHE A 239 0.44 -8.60 3.03
N ARG A 240 -0.30 -7.80 2.27
CA ARG A 240 0.22 -6.61 1.61
C ARG A 240 -0.81 -5.51 1.69
N LYS A 241 -0.46 -4.37 2.26
CA LYS A 241 -1.28 -3.15 2.27
C LYS A 241 -0.47 -1.96 1.84
N GLY A 242 -1.09 -1.03 1.15
CA GLY A 242 -0.44 0.26 0.95
C GLY A 242 -1.32 1.25 0.24
N GLN A 243 -0.90 2.50 0.31
CA GLN A 243 -1.64 3.64 -0.19
C GLN A 243 -0.70 4.72 -0.72
N ALA A 244 -1.22 5.51 -1.64
CA ALA A 244 -0.64 6.75 -2.12
C ALA A 244 -1.70 7.84 -2.12
N ARG A 245 -1.36 8.99 -1.54
CA ARG A 245 -2.27 10.13 -1.36
C ARG A 245 -1.56 11.42 -1.74
N VAL A 246 -2.27 12.26 -2.48
CA VAL A 246 -1.90 13.65 -2.74
C VAL A 246 -3.12 14.54 -2.47
N ALA A 247 -2.89 15.70 -1.89
CA ALA A 247 -3.92 16.73 -1.73
C ALA A 247 -3.30 18.13 -1.80
N ALA A 248 -3.93 19.00 -2.56
CA ALA A 248 -3.67 20.44 -2.52
C ALA A 248 -4.04 21.01 -1.14
N PRO A 249 -3.51 22.18 -0.74
CA PRO A 249 -3.98 22.91 0.43
C PRO A 249 -5.47 23.22 0.28
N GLU A 250 -6.25 23.15 1.37
CA GLU A 250 -7.62 23.66 1.32
C GLU A 250 -7.60 25.16 0.94
N PRO A 251 -8.44 25.63 0.00
CA PRO A 251 -8.51 27.03 -0.32
C PRO A 251 -8.95 27.80 0.94
N SER A 252 -8.14 28.79 1.34
CA SER A 252 -8.55 29.69 2.42
C SER A 252 -9.87 30.37 2.02
N PRO A 253 -10.89 30.43 2.90
CA PRO A 253 -12.16 31.07 2.55
C PRO A 253 -11.91 32.56 2.38
N THR A 254 -11.65 32.98 1.15
CA THR A 254 -11.73 34.40 0.78
C THR A 254 -13.21 34.72 0.74
N LEU A 255 -13.68 35.51 1.69
CA LEU A 255 -15.04 36.07 1.71
C LEU A 255 -15.30 36.85 0.41
N THR A 256 -15.70 36.15 -0.64
CA THR A 256 -16.18 36.74 -1.88
C THR A 256 -17.50 36.05 -2.22
N LEU A 257 -18.57 36.76 -1.90
CA LEU A 257 -19.94 36.41 -2.26
C LEU A 257 -20.07 36.57 -3.78
N SER A 258 -19.88 35.48 -4.53
CA SER A 258 -20.42 35.41 -5.89
C SER A 258 -20.91 34.00 -6.19
N SER A 259 -22.23 33.92 -6.37
CA SER A 259 -23.00 32.71 -6.52
C SER A 259 -22.89 32.13 -7.92
N THR A 260 -22.01 31.16 -8.12
CA THR A 260 -22.16 30.07 -9.08
C THR A 260 -21.34 28.89 -8.58
N LYS A 261 -22.00 27.86 -8.02
CA LYS A 261 -21.31 26.63 -7.60
C LYS A 261 -20.73 25.92 -8.84
N PRO A 262 -19.42 25.71 -8.96
CA PRO A 262 -18.88 24.76 -9.92
C PRO A 262 -19.41 23.36 -9.58
N LYS A 263 -19.65 22.58 -10.63
CA LYS A 263 -20.15 21.21 -10.51
C LYS A 263 -19.01 20.33 -9.99
N LEU A 264 -19.03 19.96 -8.70
CA LEU A 264 -18.08 18.98 -8.16
C LEU A 264 -18.19 17.67 -8.95
N LEU A 265 -17.10 17.21 -9.56
CA LEU A 265 -16.94 15.83 -9.98
C LEU A 265 -16.16 15.07 -8.91
N SER A 266 -16.85 14.15 -8.23
CA SER A 266 -16.23 13.11 -7.41
C SER A 266 -16.59 11.76 -8.02
N VAL A 267 -15.59 10.91 -8.24
CA VAL A 267 -15.81 9.56 -8.76
C VAL A 267 -15.03 8.60 -7.87
N PRO A 268 -15.69 7.80 -7.02
CA PRO A 268 -15.07 6.65 -6.40
C PRO A 268 -15.19 5.44 -7.32
N THR A 269 -14.18 4.56 -7.35
CA THR A 269 -14.33 3.22 -7.96
C THR A 269 -13.80 2.17 -7.01
N GLN A 270 -14.61 1.12 -6.78
CA GLN A 270 -14.27 -0.04 -5.96
C GLN A 270 -14.23 -1.32 -6.81
N ALA A 271 -13.28 -2.21 -6.53
CA ALA A 271 -13.06 -3.48 -7.24
C ALA A 271 -12.36 -4.42 -6.26
N ARG A 272 -12.98 -5.56 -6.06
CA ARG A 272 -12.57 -6.55 -5.08
C ARG A 272 -12.84 -7.92 -5.65
N ARG A 273 -11.83 -8.79 -5.70
CA ARG A 273 -12.01 -10.21 -5.99
C ARG A 273 -11.83 -11.02 -4.70
N GLN A 274 -12.91 -11.69 -4.30
CA GLN A 274 -12.91 -12.66 -3.19
C GLN A 274 -13.00 -14.08 -3.76
N ASN A 275 -12.35 -15.05 -3.10
CA ASN A 275 -12.53 -16.48 -3.36
C ASN A 275 -12.18 -16.92 -4.79
N ALA A 276 -11.09 -16.41 -5.38
CA ALA A 276 -10.64 -16.88 -6.67
C ALA A 276 -10.04 -18.29 -6.55
N THR A 277 -10.68 -19.28 -7.17
CA THR A 277 -10.13 -20.63 -7.40
C THR A 277 -9.04 -20.67 -8.49
N SER A 278 -8.77 -19.51 -9.11
CA SER A 278 -7.67 -19.31 -10.06
C SER A 278 -6.38 -19.02 -9.31
N ASN A 279 -5.30 -19.68 -9.72
CA ASN A 279 -3.92 -19.45 -9.26
C ASN A 279 -3.42 -18.01 -9.50
N ARG A 280 -4.19 -17.17 -10.18
CA ARG A 280 -3.89 -15.76 -10.45
C ARG A 280 -5.13 -14.88 -10.27
N SER A 281 -4.96 -13.78 -9.54
CA SER A 281 -5.94 -12.69 -9.38
C SER A 281 -5.26 -11.34 -9.62
N SER A 282 -5.84 -10.51 -10.48
CA SER A 282 -5.33 -9.16 -10.79
C SER A 282 -6.48 -8.16 -10.77
N ASP A 283 -6.27 -7.06 -10.05
CA ASP A 283 -7.17 -5.92 -9.98
C ASP A 283 -6.40 -4.65 -10.30
N ARG A 284 -6.83 -3.95 -11.36
CA ARG A 284 -6.21 -2.72 -11.85
C ARG A 284 -7.26 -1.63 -11.98
N LYS A 285 -6.89 -0.41 -11.58
CA LYS A 285 -7.69 0.79 -11.78
C LYS A 285 -6.84 1.99 -12.17
N THR A 286 -7.46 2.85 -12.95
CA THR A 286 -6.89 4.13 -13.34
C THR A 286 -8.03 5.13 -13.37
N MET A 287 -7.80 6.30 -12.79
CA MET A 287 -8.75 7.39 -12.82
C MET A 287 -8.00 8.70 -13.00
N LYS A 288 -8.50 9.53 -13.90
CA LYS A 288 -8.03 10.88 -14.13
C LYS A 288 -9.22 11.81 -14.06
N VAL A 289 -9.14 12.82 -13.21
CA VAL A 289 -10.16 13.86 -13.05
C VAL A 289 -9.50 15.19 -13.35
N SER A 290 -10.07 15.94 -14.29
CA SER A 290 -9.63 17.29 -14.66
C SER A 290 -10.87 18.17 -14.77
N VAL A 291 -10.81 19.36 -14.20
CA VAL A 291 -11.85 20.39 -14.39
C VAL A 291 -11.26 21.48 -15.28
N GLY A 292 -11.84 21.63 -16.48
CA GLY A 292 -11.46 22.68 -17.43
C GLY A 292 -11.80 24.07 -16.87
N LYS A 293 -10.97 25.05 -17.20
CA LYS A 293 -11.27 26.47 -16.97
C LYS A 293 -12.47 26.92 -17.79
#